data_AF-A0A943PER3-F1
#
_entry.id   AF-A0A943PER3-F1
#
_cell.length_a   1.000
_cell.length_b   1.000
_cell.length_c   1.000
_cell.angle_alpha   90.00
_cell.angle_beta   90.00
_cell.angle_gamma   90.00
#
_symmetry.space_group_name_H-M   'P 1'
#
loop_
_entity.id
_entity.type
_entity.pdbx_description
1 polymer ?
#
loop_
_entity_poly.entity_id
_entity_poly.type
_entity_poly.pdbx_seq_one_letter_code
_entity_poly.pdbx_strand_id
1 'polypeptide(L)'
;MRQPHIAPPGADTFLISIDSYEDGKMTGTLDSVIMSAPVRFSSLPSLIMLIDNILDQQTESLQSILSPIDPAFEPSFELEVLFRQHHTWQGRIKWDAGQKQATFKSVLELLFIIEMAFGD
;
A
#
# COMPACT_ATOMS: atom_id res chain seq x y z
N MET A 1 -1.98 -21.22 -8.76
CA MET A 1 -2.83 -20.97 -7.58
C MET A 1 -1.89 -20.57 -6.45
N ARG A 2 -1.82 -19.30 -6.05
CA ARG A 2 -1.01 -18.88 -4.90
C ARG A 2 -1.84 -19.14 -3.62
N GLN A 3 -1.26 -19.84 -2.65
CA GLN A 3 -1.94 -20.16 -1.38
C GLN A 3 -2.33 -18.87 -0.63
N PRO A 4 -3.40 -18.90 0.19
CA PRO A 4 -3.68 -17.80 1.10
C PRO A 4 -2.52 -17.69 2.11
N HIS A 5 -1.69 -16.67 1.94
CA HIS A 5 -0.63 -16.31 2.87
C HIS A 5 -1.27 -15.65 4.09
N ILE A 6 -1.12 -16.23 5.28
CA ILE A 6 -1.52 -15.59 6.53
C ILE A 6 -0.33 -14.74 6.97
N ALA A 7 -0.30 -13.47 6.55
CA ALA A 7 0.75 -12.54 6.96
C ALA A 7 0.56 -12.12 8.44
N PRO A 8 1.64 -11.79 9.16
CA PRO A 8 1.52 -11.19 10.48
C PRO A 8 0.73 -9.87 10.41
N PRO A 9 0.03 -9.48 11.49
CA PRO A 9 -0.71 -8.22 11.52
C PRO A 9 0.16 -7.03 11.11
N GLY A 10 -0.26 -6.30 10.08
CA GLY A 10 0.46 -5.15 9.54
C GLY A 10 1.45 -5.44 8.42
N ALA A 11 1.82 -6.70 8.14
CA ALA A 11 2.77 -7.03 7.07
C ALA A 11 2.20 -6.78 5.66
N ASP A 12 0.89 -6.91 5.49
CA ASP A 12 0.20 -6.54 4.23
C ASP A 12 -0.30 -5.09 4.25
N THR A 13 0.12 -4.29 5.23
CA THR A 13 -0.27 -2.88 5.39
C THR A 13 0.87 -1.96 4.96
N PHE A 14 0.52 -1.00 4.12
CA PHE A 14 1.41 -0.03 3.52
C PHE A 14 0.93 1.38 3.87
N LEU A 15 1.85 2.22 4.32
CA LEU A 15 1.60 3.60 4.68
C LEU A 15 2.11 4.50 3.54
N ILE A 16 1.23 5.31 2.97
CA ILE A 16 1.57 6.15 1.81
C ILE A 16 1.40 7.62 2.18
N SER A 17 2.45 8.42 2.01
CA SER A 17 2.38 9.88 1.99
C SER A 17 2.36 10.37 0.55
N ILE A 18 1.48 11.32 0.23
CA ILE A 18 1.41 11.98 -1.07
C ILE A 18 2.22 13.27 -1.00
N ASP A 19 3.23 13.41 -1.85
CA ASP A 19 4.05 14.62 -1.96
C ASP A 19 3.45 15.59 -3.00
N SER A 20 2.93 15.06 -4.12
CA SER A 20 2.25 15.85 -5.17
C SER A 20 1.25 15.00 -5.94
N TYR A 21 0.19 15.62 -6.47
CA TYR A 21 -0.72 15.02 -7.44
C TYR A 21 -1.05 16.05 -8.52
N GLU A 22 -0.37 16.00 -9.66
CA GLU A 22 -0.57 16.96 -10.75
C GLU A 22 -0.72 16.20 -12.07
N ASP A 23 -1.69 16.58 -12.91
CA ASP A 23 -1.96 15.96 -14.22
C ASP A 23 -2.04 14.42 -14.18
N GLY A 24 -2.67 13.87 -13.13
CA GLY A 24 -2.80 12.42 -12.93
C GLY A 24 -1.50 11.71 -12.49
N LYS A 25 -0.44 12.46 -12.20
CA LYS A 25 0.83 11.93 -11.70
C LYS A 25 0.95 12.14 -10.20
N MET A 26 0.66 11.07 -9.45
CA MET A 26 0.92 11.00 -8.02
C MET A 26 2.39 10.69 -7.71
N THR A 27 3.03 11.48 -6.85
CA THR A 27 4.34 11.17 -6.26
C THR A 27 4.25 11.13 -4.74
N GLY A 28 5.19 10.46 -4.10
CA GLY A 28 5.14 10.31 -2.66
C GLY A 28 6.14 9.32 -2.09
N THR A 29 5.90 8.94 -0.84
CA THR A 29 6.72 7.98 -0.11
C THR A 29 5.86 6.83 0.40
N LEU A 30 6.38 5.61 0.28
CA LEU A 30 5.82 4.36 0.77
C LEU A 30 6.64 3.87 1.95
N ASP A 31 5.98 3.50 3.03
CA ASP A 31 6.59 2.81 4.17
C ASP A 31 5.74 1.62 4.62
N SER A 32 6.35 0.69 5.34
CA SER A 32 5.66 -0.46 5.95
C SER A 32 6.54 -1.06 7.04
N VAL A 33 5.93 -1.74 8.00
CA VAL A 33 6.64 -2.36 9.12
C VAL A 33 7.66 -3.41 8.67
N ILE A 34 7.56 -3.91 7.45
CA ILE A 34 8.47 -4.92 6.88
C ILE A 34 9.63 -4.29 6.09
N MET A 35 9.59 -2.98 5.87
CA MET A 35 10.59 -2.25 5.12
C MET A 35 11.68 -1.75 6.07
N SER A 36 12.94 -1.78 5.62
CA SER A 36 14.05 -1.23 6.41
C SER A 36 14.12 0.30 6.36
N ALA A 37 13.52 0.91 5.34
CA ALA A 37 13.43 2.35 5.17
C ALA A 37 12.28 2.71 4.20
N PRO A 38 11.69 3.91 4.34
CA PRO A 38 10.71 4.42 3.38
C PRO A 38 11.29 4.54 1.96
N VAL A 39 10.49 4.25 0.95
CA VAL A 39 10.87 4.27 -0.47
C VAL A 39 10.00 5.27 -1.23
N ARG A 40 10.63 6.13 -2.04
CA ARG A 40 9.90 7.07 -2.90
C ARG A 40 9.31 6.38 -4.12
N PHE A 41 8.12 6.80 -4.52
CA PHE A 41 7.50 6.47 -5.79
C PHE A 41 7.23 7.74 -6.60
N SER A 42 7.23 7.61 -7.93
CA SER A 42 7.15 8.74 -8.86
C SER A 42 5.88 8.74 -9.73
N SER A 43 5.02 7.72 -9.56
CA SER A 43 3.74 7.54 -10.24
C SER A 43 2.92 6.43 -9.57
N LEU A 44 1.60 6.40 -9.79
CA LEU A 44 0.74 5.29 -9.34
C LEU A 44 1.21 3.92 -9.86
N PRO A 45 1.55 3.72 -11.14
CA PRO A 45 2.11 2.44 -11.60
C PRO A 45 3.38 2.03 -10.86
N SER A 46 4.28 2.99 -10.57
CA SER A 46 5.51 2.68 -9.80
C SER A 46 5.21 2.27 -8.35
N LEU A 47 4.20 2.89 -7.72
CA LEU A 47 3.73 2.49 -6.38
C LEU A 47 3.19 1.05 -6.40
N ILE A 48 2.37 0.72 -7.41
CA ILE A 48 1.82 -0.63 -7.56
C ILE A 48 2.95 -1.66 -7.72
N MET A 49 3.93 -1.38 -8.59
CA MET A 49 5.08 -2.28 -8.78
C MET A 49 5.93 -2.47 -7.52
N LEU A 50 6.15 -1.40 -6.74
CA LEU A 50 6.89 -1.48 -5.49
C LEU A 50 6.21 -2.43 -4.51
N ILE A 51 4.91 -2.26 -4.30
CA ILE A 51 4.12 -3.11 -3.39
C ILE A 51 4.06 -4.55 -3.90
N ASP A 52 3.87 -4.78 -5.20
CA ASP A 52 3.89 -6.15 -5.77
C ASP A 52 5.23 -6.85 -5.53
N ASN A 53 6.35 -6.13 -5.73
CA ASN A 53 7.68 -6.66 -5.49
C ASN A 53 7.91 -6.97 -3.99
N ILE A 54 7.43 -6.11 -3.09
CA ILE A 54 7.50 -6.36 -1.65
C ILE A 54 6.69 -7.61 -1.29
N LEU A 55 5.44 -7.69 -1.75
CA LEU A 55 4.54 -8.83 -1.49
C LEU A 55 5.04 -10.15 -2.09
N ASP A 56 5.80 -10.10 -3.19
CA ASP A 56 6.44 -11.30 -3.76
C ASP A 56 7.65 -11.77 -2.93
N GLN A 57 8.37 -10.85 -2.29
CA GLN A 57 9.54 -11.17 -1.44
C GLN A 57 9.15 -11.69 -0.05
N GLN A 58 7.92 -11.49 0.41
CA GLN A 58 7.45 -11.86 1.75
C GLN A 58 7.34 -13.38 2.02
N THR A 59 7.70 -14.24 1.07
CA THR A 59 7.49 -15.70 1.19
C THR A 59 8.48 -16.39 2.13
N GLU A 60 9.59 -15.75 2.55
CA GLU A 60 10.61 -16.39 3.38
C GLU A 60 10.97 -15.56 4.64
N SER A 61 10.47 -16.02 5.80
CA SER A 61 10.89 -15.67 7.18
C SER A 61 10.52 -14.28 7.76
N LEU A 62 9.25 -14.09 8.17
CA LEU A 62 8.73 -12.82 8.73
C LEU A 62 8.86 -12.65 10.26
N GLN A 63 9.59 -13.51 10.97
CA GLN A 63 9.55 -13.51 12.45
C GLN A 63 10.49 -12.49 13.13
N SER A 64 11.36 -11.79 12.38
CA SER A 64 12.41 -10.93 12.97
C SER A 64 12.61 -9.54 12.33
N ILE A 65 11.73 -9.06 11.43
CA ILE A 65 12.01 -7.89 10.57
C ILE A 65 11.04 -6.71 10.76
N LEU A 66 10.17 -6.73 11.78
CA LEU A 66 9.27 -5.60 12.02
C LEU A 66 10.06 -4.37 12.48
N SER A 67 10.21 -3.41 11.57
CA SER A 67 10.79 -2.10 11.83
C SER A 67 9.70 -1.18 12.38
N PRO A 68 9.97 -0.45 13.48
CA PRO A 68 9.04 0.54 13.97
C PRO A 68 8.87 1.64 12.91
N ILE A 69 7.63 1.91 12.53
CA ILE A 69 7.28 3.09 11.73
C ILE A 69 7.67 4.32 12.54
N ASP A 70 8.27 5.31 11.88
CA ASP A 70 8.55 6.60 12.50
C ASP A 70 7.24 7.22 13.01
N PRO A 71 7.08 7.51 14.32
CA PRO A 71 5.87 8.12 14.84
C PRO A 71 5.57 9.50 14.26
N ALA A 72 6.55 10.16 13.62
CA ALA A 72 6.35 11.42 12.90
C ALA A 72 5.86 11.21 11.45
N PHE A 73 5.79 9.97 10.97
CA PHE A 73 5.27 9.68 9.64
C PHE A 73 3.74 9.82 9.62
N GLU A 74 3.25 10.82 8.89
CA GLU A 74 1.82 11.08 8.69
C GLU A 74 1.38 10.56 7.31
N PRO A 75 0.80 9.35 7.21
CA PRO A 75 0.32 8.84 5.93
C PRO A 75 -0.91 9.62 5.47
N SER A 76 -0.95 9.94 4.17
CA SER A 76 -2.15 10.42 3.50
C SER A 76 -3.21 9.31 3.42
N PHE A 77 -2.76 8.07 3.22
CA PHE A 77 -3.61 6.89 3.32
C PHE A 77 -2.83 5.63 3.72
N GLU A 78 -3.58 4.67 4.24
CA GLU A 78 -3.13 3.30 4.52
C GLU A 78 -3.75 2.36 3.50
N LEU A 79 -2.94 1.51 2.88
CA LEU A 79 -3.38 0.48 1.95
C LEU A 79 -3.11 -0.90 2.55
N GLU A 80 -4.14 -1.73 2.60
CA GLU A 80 -4.03 -3.11 3.06
C GLU A 80 -4.43 -4.08 1.95
N VAL A 81 -3.49 -4.93 1.54
CA VAL A 81 -3.70 -5.94 0.49
C VAL A 81 -4.08 -7.27 1.15
N LEU A 82 -5.38 -7.56 1.19
CA LEU A 82 -5.91 -8.75 1.88
C LEU A 82 -5.77 -10.03 1.05
N PHE A 83 -5.95 -9.93 -0.27
CA PHE A 83 -5.88 -11.08 -1.17
C PHE A 83 -5.26 -10.73 -2.52
N ARG A 84 -4.54 -11.70 -3.10
CA ARG A 84 -3.97 -11.63 -4.46
C ARG A 84 -4.53 -12.76 -5.34
N GLN A 85 -5.84 -12.73 -5.61
CA GLN A 85 -6.53 -13.71 -6.45
C GLN A 85 -6.84 -13.13 -7.84
N HIS A 86 -6.98 -14.01 -8.84
CA HIS A 86 -7.33 -13.62 -10.22
C HIS A 86 -6.38 -12.60 -10.87
N HIS A 87 -5.09 -12.63 -10.53
CA HIS A 87 -4.08 -11.70 -11.06
C HIS A 87 -4.32 -10.22 -10.70
N THR A 88 -5.02 -9.95 -9.60
CA THR A 88 -5.22 -8.60 -9.06
C THR A 88 -5.24 -8.62 -7.54
N TRP A 89 -5.15 -7.45 -6.93
CA TRP A 89 -5.30 -7.26 -5.48
C TRP A 89 -6.76 -7.05 -5.08
N GLN A 90 -7.11 -7.52 -3.89
CA GLN A 90 -8.32 -7.19 -3.16
C GLN A 90 -7.92 -6.72 -1.77
N GLY A 91 -8.60 -5.72 -1.23
CA GLY A 91 -8.17 -5.13 0.02
C GLY A 91 -9.02 -3.96 0.47
N ARG A 92 -8.42 -3.12 1.32
CA ARG A 92 -9.03 -1.88 1.79
C ARG A 92 -8.02 -0.74 1.80
N ILE A 93 -8.53 0.46 1.61
CA ILE A 93 -7.81 1.72 1.73
C ILE A 93 -8.49 2.55 2.82
N LYS A 94 -7.70 3.17 3.69
CA LYS A 94 -8.15 4.10 4.73
C LYS A 94 -7.44 5.42 4.56
N TRP A 95 -8.15 6.52 4.74
CA TRP A 95 -7.58 7.87 4.66
C TRP A 95 -8.25 8.79 5.67
N ASP A 96 -7.80 10.05 5.73
CA ASP A 96 -8.34 11.05 6.66
C ASP A 96 -8.15 10.59 8.12
N ALA A 97 -6.91 10.21 8.47
CA ALA A 97 -6.54 9.62 9.76
C ALA A 97 -7.43 8.41 10.16
N GLY A 98 -7.86 7.62 9.17
CA GLY A 98 -8.69 6.43 9.35
C GLY A 98 -10.19 6.69 9.48
N GLN A 99 -10.66 7.93 9.35
CA GLN A 99 -12.09 8.26 9.38
C GLN A 99 -12.83 7.78 8.13
N LYS A 100 -12.15 7.74 6.99
CA LYS A 100 -12.71 7.26 5.73
C LYS A 100 -12.06 5.93 5.34
N GLN A 101 -12.87 5.01 4.83
CA GLN A 101 -12.40 3.73 4.33
C GLN A 101 -13.22 3.26 3.13
N ALA A 102 -12.57 2.52 2.24
CA ALA A 102 -13.19 1.84 1.11
C ALA A 102 -12.55 0.47 0.89
N THR A 103 -13.34 -0.49 0.41
CA THR A 103 -12.83 -1.79 -0.04
C THR A 103 -12.71 -1.78 -1.55
N PHE A 104 -11.73 -2.52 -2.07
CA PHE A 104 -11.52 -2.70 -3.50
C PHE A 104 -11.37 -4.19 -3.83
N LYS A 105 -11.85 -4.58 -5.01
CA LYS A 105 -11.77 -5.94 -5.54
C LYS A 105 -10.76 -6.08 -6.68
N SER A 106 -10.22 -4.96 -7.17
CA SER A 106 -9.16 -4.95 -8.17
C SER A 106 -8.22 -3.76 -8.00
N VAL A 107 -7.03 -3.83 -8.61
CA VAL A 107 -6.11 -2.68 -8.69
C VAL A 107 -6.75 -1.52 -9.43
N LEU A 108 -7.58 -1.79 -10.46
CA LEU A 108 -8.31 -0.72 -11.16
C LEU A 108 -9.31 -0.02 -10.23
N GLU A 109 -10.07 -0.77 -9.42
CA GLU A 109 -10.96 -0.17 -8.42
C GLU A 109 -10.17 0.66 -7.39
N LEU A 110 -9.00 0.18 -6.96
CA LEU A 110 -8.11 0.96 -6.09
C LEU A 110 -7.70 2.27 -6.75
N LEU A 111 -7.27 2.25 -8.02
CA LEU A 111 -6.89 3.45 -8.76
C LEU A 111 -8.06 4.44 -8.88
N PHE A 112 -9.28 3.97 -9.14
CA PHE A 112 -10.46 4.82 -9.15
C PHE A 112 -10.75 5.44 -7.78
N ILE A 113 -10.61 4.69 -6.69
CA ILE A 113 -10.80 5.23 -5.34
C ILE A 113 -9.75 6.31 -5.04
N ILE A 114 -8.49 6.07 -5.42
CA ILE A 114 -7.41 7.05 -5.24
C ILE A 114 -7.72 8.33 -6.02
N GLU A 115 -8.10 8.23 -7.29
CA GLU A 115 -8.48 9.38 -8.12
C GLU A 115 -9.65 10.15 -7.49
N MET A 116 -10.69 9.46 -7.02
CA MET A 116 -11.85 10.11 -6.40
C MET A 116 -11.55 10.75 -5.05
N ALA A 117 -10.54 10.27 -4.32
CA ALA A 117 -10.21 10.74 -2.98
C ALA A 117 -9.12 11.82 -2.96
N PHE A 118 -8.18 11.78 -3.92
CA PHE A 118 -6.97 12.60 -3.94
C PHE A 118 -6.70 13.28 -5.29
N GLY A 119 -7.46 12.97 -6.34
CA GLY A 119 -7.35 13.69 -7.61
C GLY A 119 -7.88 15.12 -7.46
N ASP A 120 -7.24 16.03 -8.20
CA ASP A 120 -7.65 17.44 -8.34
C ASP A 120 -8.89 17.60 -9.26
#